data_AF-A0AB34HFE3-F1
#
_entry.id   AF-A0AB34HFE3-F1
#
_cell.length_a   1.000
_cell.length_b   1.000
_cell.length_c   1.000
_cell.angle_alpha   90.00
_cell.angle_beta   90.00
_cell.angle_gamma   90.00
#
_symmetry.space_group_name_H-M   'P 1'
#
loop_
_entity.id
_entity.type
_entity.pdbx_description
1 polymer ?
#
loop_
_entity_poly.entity_id
_entity_poly.type
_entity_poly.pdbx_seq_one_letter_code
_entity_poly.pdbx_strand_id
1 'polypeptide(L)'
;MQVSEERMCQAEEADQSSPGGSGSDECTERLEGPEAGEELKVVDVTDTEDEEKRYSLFVELLEASHREVEFQHLALLLQAWPPVKREYTVTSNPWVRLATAMLTRCTVENKEGLGNEVLKICRSLYNTEQMLPAEGVKELCSLLLHQALLLPSLKLLLESQDEHLHAMALDHVTAIAKGCDENTQNLCGLQVRKSKPEV
;
A
#
# COMPACT_ATOMS: atom_id res chain seq x y z
N MET A 1 -37.47 25.84 -25.50
CA MET A 1 -38.48 25.03 -26.24
C MET A 1 -38.08 23.58 -26.11
N GLN A 2 -38.89 22.84 -25.35
CA GLN A 2 -38.80 21.40 -25.14
C GLN A 2 -39.46 20.66 -26.30
N VAL A 3 -38.91 19.52 -26.73
CA VAL A 3 -39.62 18.32 -27.24
C VAL A 3 -38.60 17.17 -27.04
N SER A 4 -38.69 16.28 -26.04
CA SER A 4 -39.66 15.19 -25.78
C SER A 4 -39.63 14.09 -26.85
N GLU A 5 -39.01 12.94 -26.53
CA GLU A 5 -39.54 11.63 -26.93
C GLU A 5 -39.05 10.56 -25.94
N GLU A 6 -39.91 10.28 -24.96
CA GLU A 6 -39.97 9.01 -24.24
C GLU A 6 -40.64 7.97 -25.15
N ARG A 7 -40.14 6.73 -25.14
CA ARG A 7 -41.02 5.55 -25.26
C ARG A 7 -40.39 4.30 -24.64
N MET A 8 -41.04 3.92 -23.55
CA MET A 8 -40.98 2.71 -22.74
C MET A 8 -41.71 1.55 -23.43
N CYS A 9 -41.41 0.31 -23.00
CA CYS A 9 -42.21 -0.93 -22.95
C CYS A 9 -41.30 -2.15 -23.26
N GLN A 10 -41.33 -3.29 -22.57
CA GLN A 10 -42.21 -3.83 -21.54
C GLN A 10 -41.52 -5.06 -20.91
N ALA A 11 -41.89 -5.34 -19.66
CA ALA A 11 -41.65 -6.61 -18.98
C ALA A 11 -42.53 -7.72 -19.58
N GLU A 12 -42.03 -8.95 -19.59
CA GLU A 12 -42.81 -10.16 -19.90
C GLU A 12 -42.65 -11.15 -18.75
N GLU A 13 -43.70 -11.25 -17.94
CA GLU A 13 -44.01 -12.42 -17.11
C GLU A 13 -45.15 -13.19 -17.78
N ALA A 14 -45.04 -14.53 -17.80
CA ALA A 14 -46.05 -15.53 -17.45
C ALA A 14 -45.76 -16.86 -18.17
N ASP A 15 -45.73 -17.99 -17.45
CA ASP A 15 -46.92 -18.85 -17.37
C ASP A 15 -46.74 -20.02 -16.38
N GLN A 16 -47.85 -20.38 -15.72
CA GLN A 16 -48.01 -21.38 -14.68
C GLN A 16 -48.69 -22.65 -15.22
N SER A 17 -48.35 -23.83 -14.66
CA SER A 17 -49.27 -24.97 -14.36
C SER A 17 -48.48 -26.27 -14.17
N SER A 18 -48.73 -27.21 -13.26
CA SER A 18 -49.64 -27.42 -12.11
C SER A 18 -49.09 -28.68 -11.33
N PRO A 19 -49.84 -29.48 -10.54
CA PRO A 19 -49.78 -29.47 -9.07
C PRO A 19 -49.40 -30.83 -8.42
N GLY A 20 -49.11 -30.82 -7.11
CA GLY A 20 -49.35 -31.99 -6.25
C GLY A 20 -48.29 -32.25 -5.18
N GLY A 21 -48.74 -32.47 -3.94
CA GLY A 21 -47.96 -33.17 -2.92
C GLY A 21 -47.94 -32.54 -1.54
N SER A 22 -48.98 -32.82 -0.76
CA SER A 22 -49.01 -32.66 0.69
C SER A 22 -47.99 -33.60 1.35
N GLY A 23 -47.23 -33.11 2.33
CA GLY A 23 -46.29 -33.93 3.10
C GLY A 23 -45.48 -33.10 4.07
N SER A 24 -46.04 -32.87 5.25
CA SER A 24 -45.31 -32.56 6.47
C SER A 24 -44.25 -33.64 6.71
N ASP A 25 -43.00 -33.25 6.91
CA ASP A 25 -42.18 -33.73 8.03
C ASP A 25 -40.96 -32.83 8.24
N GLU A 26 -40.93 -32.32 9.45
CA GLU A 26 -39.85 -31.66 10.15
C GLU A 26 -38.62 -32.59 10.21
N CYS A 27 -37.50 -32.17 9.63
CA CYS A 27 -36.21 -32.72 10.00
C CYS A 27 -35.15 -31.63 9.94
N THR A 28 -34.93 -31.08 11.13
CA THR A 28 -33.85 -30.19 11.55
C THR A 28 -32.50 -30.80 11.22
N GLU A 29 -31.76 -30.25 10.26
CA GLU A 29 -30.31 -30.39 10.20
C GLU A 29 -29.65 -29.03 10.04
N ARG A 30 -28.90 -28.69 11.09
CA ARG A 30 -27.97 -27.57 11.23
C ARG A 30 -27.08 -27.44 9.99
N LEU A 31 -27.19 -26.30 9.33
CA LEU A 31 -26.07 -25.68 8.64
C LEU A 31 -25.90 -24.27 9.23
N GLU A 32 -25.37 -24.22 10.47
CA GLU A 32 -24.73 -23.01 10.97
C GLU A 32 -23.44 -22.83 10.17
N GLY A 33 -23.54 -22.15 9.03
CA GLY A 33 -22.41 -21.46 8.45
C GLY A 33 -21.95 -20.38 9.42
N PRO A 34 -20.65 -20.04 9.47
CA PRO A 34 -20.22 -18.91 10.27
C PRO A 34 -20.79 -17.66 9.59
N GLU A 35 -21.89 -17.14 10.14
CA GLU A 35 -22.19 -15.72 10.01
C GLU A 35 -21.01 -14.99 10.65
N ALA A 36 -20.02 -14.67 9.82
CA ALA A 36 -19.11 -13.59 10.11
C ALA A 36 -19.95 -12.31 10.09
N GLY A 37 -20.70 -12.09 11.17
CA GLY A 37 -21.12 -10.77 11.55
C GLY A 37 -19.84 -9.98 11.73
N GLU A 38 -19.49 -9.17 10.74
CA GLU A 38 -18.69 -7.98 10.99
C GLU A 38 -19.51 -7.13 11.96
N GLU A 39 -19.35 -7.42 13.25
CA GLU A 39 -19.89 -6.59 14.31
C GLU A 39 -19.20 -5.24 14.15
N LEU A 40 -19.90 -4.29 13.53
CA LEU A 40 -19.42 -2.92 13.33
C LEU A 40 -19.09 -2.34 14.70
N LYS A 41 -17.80 -2.33 15.05
CA LYS A 41 -17.30 -1.69 16.26
C LYS A 41 -17.63 -0.20 16.16
N VAL A 42 -18.57 0.24 16.98
CA VAL A 42 -18.88 1.67 17.13
C VAL A 42 -17.71 2.30 17.87
N VAL A 43 -16.88 3.05 17.14
CA VAL A 43 -15.79 3.84 17.71
C VAL A 43 -16.40 5.08 18.36
N ASP A 44 -16.22 5.24 19.67
CA ASP A 44 -16.67 6.41 20.41
C ASP A 44 -15.53 7.42 20.60
N VAL A 45 -15.87 8.69 20.87
CA VAL A 45 -14.88 9.75 21.14
C VAL A 45 -13.97 9.36 22.31
N THR A 46 -14.49 8.61 23.28
CA THR A 46 -13.74 8.10 24.45
C THR A 46 -12.62 7.11 24.11
N ASP A 47 -12.66 6.51 22.91
CA ASP A 47 -11.60 5.61 22.40
C ASP A 47 -10.39 6.38 21.87
N THR A 48 -10.47 7.71 21.79
CA THR A 48 -9.37 8.57 21.31
C THR A 48 -8.75 9.46 22.38
N GLU A 49 -9.22 9.37 23.63
CA GLU A 49 -8.79 10.22 24.73
C GLU A 49 -7.36 9.93 25.19
N ASP A 50 -6.93 8.67 25.14
CA ASP A 50 -5.59 8.24 25.52
C ASP A 50 -4.75 7.85 24.31
N GLU A 51 -3.43 8.08 24.40
CA GLU A 51 -2.50 7.74 23.33
C GLU A 51 -2.44 6.22 23.05
N GLU A 52 -2.54 5.37 24.08
CA GLU A 52 -2.56 3.90 23.94
C GLU A 52 -3.85 3.41 23.27
N LYS A 53 -5.00 4.01 23.62
CA LYS A 53 -6.27 3.72 22.97
C LYS A 53 -6.26 4.14 21.50
N ARG A 54 -5.77 5.35 21.20
CA ARG A 54 -5.56 5.84 19.82
C ARG A 54 -4.68 4.87 19.03
N TYR A 55 -3.52 4.49 19.57
CA TYR A 55 -2.63 3.54 18.89
C TYR A 55 -3.32 2.19 18.67
N SER A 56 -3.97 1.62 19.68
CA SER A 56 -4.70 0.34 19.56
C SER A 56 -5.78 0.41 18.47
N LEU A 57 -6.58 1.48 18.45
CA LEU A 57 -7.59 1.72 17.42
C LEU A 57 -6.97 1.81 16.02
N PHE A 58 -5.85 2.53 15.86
CA PHE A 58 -5.15 2.60 14.58
C PHE A 58 -4.68 1.23 14.12
N VAL A 59 -4.17 0.38 15.02
CA VAL A 59 -3.72 -0.96 14.68
C VAL A 59 -4.87 -1.84 14.21
N GLU A 60 -6.01 -1.81 14.91
CA GLU A 60 -7.21 -2.55 14.52
C GLU A 60 -7.71 -2.11 13.13
N LEU A 61 -7.83 -0.80 12.90
CA LEU A 61 -8.26 -0.26 11.61
C LEU A 61 -7.27 -0.60 10.49
N LEU A 62 -5.96 -0.55 10.79
CA LEU A 62 -4.92 -0.94 9.85
C LEU A 62 -5.02 -2.42 9.49
N GLU A 63 -5.31 -3.29 10.45
CA GLU A 63 -5.48 -4.73 10.24
C GLU A 63 -6.72 -5.06 9.40
N ALA A 64 -7.80 -4.30 9.55
CA ALA A 64 -9.02 -4.42 8.74
C ALA A 64 -8.91 -3.80 7.33
N SER A 65 -7.85 -3.00 7.06
CA SER A 65 -7.69 -2.28 5.80
C SER A 65 -6.96 -3.09 4.72
N HIS A 66 -7.50 -3.07 3.51
CA HIS A 66 -6.99 -3.80 2.34
C HIS A 66 -6.94 -2.97 1.05
N ARG A 67 -7.53 -1.76 1.03
CA ARG A 67 -7.56 -0.90 -0.15
C ARG A 67 -6.72 0.36 0.06
N GLU A 68 -6.12 0.85 -1.03
CA GLU A 68 -5.29 2.06 -1.02
C GLU A 68 -5.99 3.27 -0.37
N VAL A 69 -7.26 3.48 -0.70
CA VAL A 69 -8.09 4.58 -0.15
C VAL A 69 -8.25 4.48 1.37
N GLU A 70 -8.34 3.27 1.92
CA GLU A 70 -8.45 3.07 3.37
C GLU A 70 -7.16 3.48 4.07
N PHE A 71 -6.00 3.12 3.51
CA PHE A 71 -4.71 3.56 4.03
C PHE A 71 -4.52 5.08 3.94
N GLN A 72 -5.04 5.73 2.89
CA GLN A 72 -5.04 7.20 2.79
C GLN A 72 -5.91 7.83 3.90
N HIS A 73 -7.05 7.25 4.23
CA HIS A 73 -7.86 7.71 5.37
C HIS A 73 -7.14 7.51 6.70
N LEU A 74 -6.39 6.41 6.87
CA LEU A 74 -5.57 6.18 8.06
C LEU A 74 -4.43 7.20 8.18
N ALA A 75 -3.83 7.63 7.07
CA ALA A 75 -2.85 8.72 7.08
C ALA A 75 -3.48 10.02 7.61
N LEU A 76 -4.67 10.37 7.12
CA LEU A 76 -5.39 11.56 7.59
C LEU A 76 -5.75 11.47 9.09
N LEU A 77 -6.12 10.27 9.56
CA LEU A 77 -6.39 10.02 10.98
C LEU A 77 -5.14 10.27 11.84
N LEU A 78 -3.99 9.73 11.44
CA LEU A 78 -2.72 9.94 12.14
C LEU A 78 -2.28 11.42 12.15
N GLN A 79 -2.52 12.15 11.05
CA GLN A 79 -2.28 13.59 10.97
C GLN A 79 -3.18 14.41 11.90
N ALA A 80 -4.43 13.97 12.12
CA ALA A 80 -5.37 14.64 13.01
C ALA A 80 -5.07 14.39 14.50
N TRP A 81 -4.26 13.38 14.81
CA TRP A 81 -3.94 13.01 16.19
C TRP A 81 -2.68 13.71 16.72
N PRO A 82 -2.67 14.08 18.02
CA PRO A 82 -1.48 14.59 18.67
C PRO A 82 -0.26 13.68 18.43
N PRO A 83 0.92 14.25 18.11
CA PRO A 83 2.16 13.49 17.97
C PRO A 83 2.40 12.62 19.19
N VAL A 84 2.75 11.37 18.95
CA VAL A 84 3.00 10.42 20.03
C VAL A 84 4.34 10.75 20.68
N LYS A 85 4.34 10.81 22.02
CA LYS A 85 5.55 11.12 22.82
C LYS A 85 6.29 9.88 23.30
N ARG A 86 5.73 8.69 23.11
CA ARG A 86 6.37 7.41 23.47
C ARG A 86 7.50 7.08 22.51
N GLU A 87 8.57 6.51 23.04
CA GLU A 87 9.63 5.89 22.24
C GLU A 87 9.06 4.63 21.58
N TYR A 88 8.66 4.76 20.32
CA TYR A 88 8.35 3.61 19.49
C TYR A 88 9.62 2.96 18.98
N THR A 89 9.65 1.64 18.99
CA THR A 89 10.53 0.89 18.08
C THR A 89 10.15 1.21 16.63
N VAL A 90 11.10 1.01 15.72
CA VAL A 90 10.87 1.21 14.27
C VAL A 90 9.59 0.52 13.79
N THR A 91 9.35 -0.71 14.27
CA THR A 91 8.20 -1.54 13.90
C THR A 91 6.88 -1.14 14.58
N SER A 92 6.92 -0.36 15.66
CA SER A 92 5.73 0.15 16.34
C SER A 92 5.39 1.60 15.96
N ASN A 93 6.24 2.27 15.16
CA ASN A 93 5.92 3.59 14.64
C ASN A 93 4.69 3.50 13.70
N PRO A 94 3.62 4.27 13.94
CA PRO A 94 2.36 4.13 13.20
C PRO A 94 2.51 4.49 11.71
N TRP A 95 3.37 5.45 11.38
CA TRP A 95 3.65 5.83 9.99
C TRP A 95 4.43 4.75 9.24
N VAL A 96 5.42 4.12 9.89
CA VAL A 96 6.15 2.97 9.33
C VAL A 96 5.21 1.78 9.14
N ARG A 97 4.34 1.48 10.12
CA ARG A 97 3.34 0.40 10.00
C ARG A 97 2.36 0.66 8.86
N LEU A 98 1.87 1.88 8.71
CA LEU A 98 0.96 2.28 7.63
C LEU A 98 1.61 2.05 6.26
N ALA A 99 2.79 2.63 6.03
CA ALA A 99 3.50 2.49 4.77
C ALA A 99 3.90 1.03 4.48
N THR A 100 4.27 0.26 5.50
CA THR A 100 4.53 -1.18 5.38
C THR A 100 3.28 -1.94 4.93
N ALA A 101 2.13 -1.68 5.57
CA ALA A 101 0.87 -2.32 5.19
C ALA A 101 0.47 -1.98 3.75
N MET A 102 0.59 -0.72 3.35
CA MET A 102 0.38 -0.29 1.96
C MET A 102 1.26 -1.09 0.99
N LEU A 103 2.57 -1.14 1.25
CA LEU A 103 3.53 -1.81 0.38
C LEU A 103 3.36 -3.33 0.30
N THR A 104 2.83 -3.95 1.36
CA THR A 104 2.70 -5.41 1.46
C THR A 104 1.33 -5.95 1.06
N ARG A 105 0.26 -5.15 1.19
CA ARG A 105 -1.12 -5.61 0.99
C ARG A 105 -1.78 -5.08 -0.27
N CYS A 106 -1.34 -3.94 -0.81
CA CYS A 106 -1.92 -3.40 -2.05
C CYS A 106 -1.45 -4.19 -3.29
N THR A 107 -2.33 -4.28 -4.29
CA THR A 107 -2.12 -5.03 -5.53
C THR A 107 -0.95 -4.50 -6.36
N VAL A 108 -0.26 -5.39 -7.07
CA VAL A 108 0.87 -5.09 -7.96
C VAL A 108 0.53 -4.24 -9.18
N GLU A 109 -0.76 -4.11 -9.54
CA GLU A 109 -1.20 -3.43 -10.77
C GLU A 109 -0.76 -1.96 -10.84
N ASN A 110 -0.62 -1.27 -9.70
CA ASN A 110 -0.14 0.11 -9.62
C ASN A 110 1.06 0.27 -8.66
N LYS A 111 2.05 -0.61 -8.80
CA LYS A 111 3.22 -0.66 -7.90
C LYS A 111 3.98 0.68 -7.81
N GLU A 112 4.18 1.35 -8.95
CA GLU A 112 4.87 2.66 -8.96
C GLU A 112 4.04 3.75 -8.30
N GLY A 113 2.71 3.78 -8.52
CA GLY A 113 1.81 4.69 -7.83
C GLY A 113 1.88 4.52 -6.31
N LEU A 114 1.86 3.27 -5.84
CA LEU A 114 1.99 2.92 -4.42
C LEU A 114 3.30 3.44 -3.80
N GLY A 115 4.43 3.25 -4.49
CA GLY A 115 5.72 3.79 -4.03
C GLY A 115 5.73 5.32 -3.96
N ASN A 116 5.07 6.00 -4.92
CA ASN A 116 4.93 7.45 -4.90
C ASN A 116 3.99 7.94 -3.78
N GLU A 117 2.94 7.19 -3.44
CA GLU A 117 2.08 7.50 -2.29
C GLU A 117 2.85 7.39 -0.96
N VAL A 118 3.67 6.36 -0.79
CA VAL A 118 4.56 6.26 0.38
C VAL A 118 5.49 7.47 0.48
N LEU A 119 6.08 7.91 -0.64
CA LEU A 119 6.89 9.14 -0.66
C LEU A 119 6.09 10.38 -0.29
N LYS A 120 4.85 10.53 -0.78
CA LYS A 120 3.99 11.66 -0.42
C LYS A 120 3.72 11.68 1.09
N ILE A 121 3.43 10.52 1.67
CA ILE A 121 3.26 10.39 3.13
C ILE A 121 4.54 10.83 3.84
N CYS A 122 5.70 10.25 3.52
CA CYS A 122 6.97 10.61 4.16
C CYS A 122 7.28 12.12 4.04
N ARG A 123 7.09 12.70 2.85
CA ARG A 123 7.29 14.14 2.61
C ARG A 123 6.37 15.02 3.43
N SER A 124 5.13 14.58 3.67
CA SER A 124 4.19 15.32 4.52
C SER A 124 4.63 15.39 5.98
N LEU A 125 5.50 14.48 6.42
CA LEU A 125 6.02 14.43 7.79
C LEU A 125 7.32 15.23 7.95
N TYR A 126 7.96 15.66 6.87
CA TYR A 126 9.20 16.45 6.97
C TYR A 126 8.96 17.77 7.69
N ASN A 127 9.90 18.11 8.58
CA ASN A 127 9.82 19.31 9.44
C ASN A 127 8.65 19.28 10.43
N THR A 128 8.08 18.12 10.72
CA THR A 128 7.06 17.93 11.76
C THR A 128 7.62 17.10 12.92
N GLU A 129 6.95 17.14 14.08
CA GLU A 129 7.29 16.27 15.23
C GLU A 129 7.07 14.78 14.94
N GLN A 130 6.38 14.44 13.85
CA GLN A 130 6.08 13.07 13.43
C GLN A 130 7.06 12.55 12.36
N MET A 131 8.11 13.31 12.05
CA MET A 131 9.13 12.91 11.08
C MET A 131 9.72 11.55 11.43
N LEU A 132 9.87 10.69 10.42
CA LEU A 132 10.40 9.34 10.62
C LEU A 132 11.87 9.39 11.07
N PRO A 133 12.27 8.60 12.08
CA PRO A 133 13.67 8.43 12.42
C PRO A 133 14.42 7.73 11.27
N ALA A 134 15.75 7.87 11.24
CA ALA A 134 16.60 7.31 10.19
C ALA A 134 16.37 5.80 10.02
N GLU A 135 16.23 5.05 11.11
CA GLU A 135 15.94 3.62 11.08
C GLU A 135 14.59 3.29 10.44
N GLY A 136 13.57 4.13 10.65
CA GLY A 136 12.27 3.99 9.98
C GLY A 136 12.38 4.22 8.48
N VAL A 137 13.19 5.20 8.06
CA VAL A 137 13.48 5.44 6.65
C VAL A 137 14.26 4.27 6.02
N LYS A 138 15.21 3.67 6.74
CA LYS A 138 15.93 2.45 6.30
C LYS A 138 14.97 1.29 6.06
N GLU A 139 14.07 1.04 7.00
CA GLU A 139 13.08 -0.04 6.91
C GLU A 139 12.19 0.12 5.67
N LEU A 140 11.63 1.32 5.47
CA LEU A 140 10.80 1.61 4.29
C LEU A 140 11.59 1.53 2.99
N CYS A 141 12.84 2.00 2.97
CA CYS A 141 13.71 1.86 1.81
C CYS A 141 13.95 0.38 1.46
N SER A 142 14.22 -0.44 2.47
CA SER A 142 14.36 -1.89 2.31
C SER A 142 13.10 -2.49 1.70
N LEU A 143 11.91 -2.19 2.23
CA LEU A 143 10.64 -2.70 1.70
C LEU A 143 10.37 -2.25 0.25
N LEU A 144 10.65 -0.99 -0.07
CA LEU A 144 10.53 -0.48 -1.44
C LEU A 144 11.47 -1.23 -2.41
N LEU A 145 12.72 -1.48 -2.01
CA LEU A 145 13.67 -2.26 -2.79
C LEU A 145 13.21 -3.70 -2.99
N HIS A 146 12.71 -4.37 -1.94
CA HIS A 146 12.13 -5.72 -2.04
C HIS A 146 10.96 -5.78 -3.03
N GLN A 147 10.21 -4.69 -3.16
CA GLN A 147 9.12 -4.56 -4.12
C GLN A 147 9.56 -4.15 -5.52
N ALA A 148 10.86 -4.05 -5.79
CA ALA A 148 11.46 -3.56 -7.03
C ALA A 148 11.13 -2.08 -7.35
N LEU A 149 10.82 -1.30 -6.32
CA LEU A 149 10.51 0.14 -6.41
C LEU A 149 11.77 0.98 -6.18
N LEU A 150 12.75 0.83 -7.09
CA LEU A 150 14.06 1.44 -6.97
C LEU A 150 14.02 2.98 -6.95
N LEU A 151 13.25 3.60 -7.83
CA LEU A 151 13.18 5.07 -7.89
C LEU A 151 12.57 5.66 -6.61
N PRO A 152 11.44 5.14 -6.09
CA PRO A 152 10.94 5.54 -4.79
C PRO A 152 11.93 5.33 -3.64
N SER A 153 12.65 4.20 -3.60
CA SER A 153 13.60 3.92 -2.52
C SER A 153 14.77 4.91 -2.51
N LEU A 154 15.35 5.20 -3.69
CA LEU A 154 16.44 6.17 -3.81
C LEU A 154 16.00 7.60 -3.45
N LYS A 155 14.81 8.02 -3.90
CA LYS A 155 14.25 9.33 -3.52
C LYS A 155 14.07 9.44 -2.01
N LEU A 156 13.52 8.39 -1.38
CA LEU A 156 13.31 8.36 0.06
C LEU A 156 14.63 8.54 0.84
N LEU A 157 15.71 7.88 0.39
CA LEU A 157 17.02 8.02 1.01
C LEU A 157 17.62 9.42 0.80
N LEU A 158 17.60 9.93 -0.43
CA LEU A 158 18.19 11.23 -0.81
C LEU A 158 17.44 12.46 -0.27
N GLU A 159 16.19 12.28 0.13
CA GLU A 159 15.36 13.33 0.75
C GLU A 159 15.45 13.30 2.28
N SER A 160 16.16 12.33 2.85
CA SER A 160 16.43 12.27 4.28
C SER A 160 17.34 13.42 4.73
N GLN A 161 17.28 13.80 5.99
CA GLN A 161 18.25 14.75 6.57
C GLN A 161 19.50 14.03 7.12
N ASP A 162 19.54 12.70 7.01
CA ASP A 162 20.59 11.85 7.54
C ASP A 162 21.69 11.57 6.49
N GLU A 163 22.93 11.96 6.80
CA GLU A 163 24.08 11.79 5.92
C GLU A 163 24.41 10.32 5.61
N HIS A 164 24.13 9.41 6.55
CA HIS A 164 24.38 7.98 6.33
C HIS A 164 23.37 7.41 5.34
N LEU A 165 22.11 7.86 5.37
CA LEU A 165 21.10 7.51 4.37
C LEU A 165 21.47 8.03 2.97
N HIS A 166 22.05 9.22 2.87
CA HIS A 166 22.59 9.73 1.61
C HIS A 166 23.73 8.87 1.07
N ALA A 167 24.67 8.47 1.93
CA ALA A 167 25.77 7.58 1.54
C ALA A 167 25.24 6.25 0.99
N MET A 168 24.25 5.64 1.67
CA MET A 168 23.60 4.41 1.16
C MET A 168 22.96 4.61 -0.22
N ALA A 169 22.32 5.76 -0.48
CA ALA A 169 21.75 6.05 -1.79
C ALA A 169 22.82 6.09 -2.89
N LEU A 170 23.96 6.73 -2.61
CA LEU A 170 25.09 6.81 -3.54
C LEU A 170 25.70 5.43 -3.81
N ASP A 171 25.81 4.58 -2.79
CA ASP A 171 26.28 3.21 -2.94
C ASP A 171 25.34 2.38 -3.83
N HIS A 172 24.02 2.50 -3.63
CA HIS A 172 23.03 1.86 -4.49
C HIS A 172 23.13 2.33 -5.94
N VAL A 173 23.20 3.64 -6.19
CA VAL A 173 23.36 4.20 -7.55
C VAL A 173 24.64 3.70 -8.21
N THR A 174 25.75 3.67 -7.47
CA THR A 174 27.04 3.20 -7.97
C THR A 174 27.01 1.72 -8.32
N ALA A 175 26.36 0.89 -7.50
CA ALA A 175 26.20 -0.55 -7.77
C ALA A 175 25.39 -0.79 -9.05
N ILE A 176 24.32 -0.01 -9.27
CA ILE A 176 23.49 -0.07 -10.48
C ILE A 176 24.29 0.34 -11.72
N ALA A 177 25.05 1.42 -11.64
CA ALA A 177 25.90 1.89 -12.74
C ALA A 177 26.94 0.83 -13.15
N LYS A 178 27.64 0.23 -12.17
CA LYS A 178 28.60 -0.85 -12.43
C LYS A 178 27.97 -2.08 -13.09
N GLY A 179 26.79 -2.49 -12.64
CA GLY A 179 26.05 -3.60 -13.27
C GLY A 179 25.63 -3.33 -14.72
N CYS A 180 25.44 -2.06 -15.11
CA CYS A 180 25.16 -1.68 -16.50
C CYS A 180 26.42 -1.72 -17.40
N ASP A 181 27.59 -1.39 -16.85
CA ASP A 181 28.86 -1.37 -17.58
C ASP A 181 29.35 -2.79 -17.93
N GLU A 182 29.11 -3.78 -17.06
CA GLU A 182 29.46 -5.18 -17.33
C GLU A 182 28.58 -5.80 -18.44
N ASN A 183 27.31 -5.38 -18.54
CA ASN A 183 26.40 -5.90 -19.56
C ASN A 183 26.63 -5.27 -20.95
N THR A 184 27.18 -4.05 -21.01
CA THR A 184 27.49 -3.32 -22.26
C THR A 184 28.83 -3.70 -22.89
N GLN A 185 29.75 -4.35 -22.15
CA GLN A 185 30.97 -4.93 -22.73
C GLN A 185 30.68 -6.09 -23.72
N ASN A 186 29.55 -6.77 -23.57
CA ASN A 186 29.14 -7.85 -24.48
C ASN A 186 28.54 -7.35 -25.81
N LEU A 187 28.20 -6.06 -25.91
CA LEU A 187 27.68 -5.43 -27.13
C LEU A 187 28.72 -4.56 -27.87
N CYS A 188 29.80 -4.15 -27.21
CA CYS A 188 30.92 -3.44 -27.85
C CYS A 188 32.01 -4.35 -28.45
N GLY A 189 31.73 -5.66 -28.60
CA GLY A 189 32.68 -6.67 -29.09
C GLY A 189 32.73 -6.88 -30.61
N LEU A 190 32.04 -6.08 -31.43
CA LEU A 190 32.09 -6.22 -32.89
C LEU A 190 32.85 -5.07 -33.57
N GLN A 191 33.96 -5.49 -34.20
CA GLN A 191 34.82 -4.77 -35.16
C GLN A 191 35.90 -3.84 -34.63
N VAL A 192 36.97 -4.46 -34.11
CA VAL A 192 38.32 -4.13 -34.59
C VAL A 192 38.90 -5.36 -35.29
N ARG A 193 38.46 -5.62 -36.53
CA ARG A 193 39.26 -6.45 -37.44
C ARG A 193 40.48 -5.62 -37.79
N LYS A 194 41.61 -5.89 -37.10
CA LYS A 194 42.92 -5.35 -37.49
C LYS A 194 43.21 -5.83 -38.92
N SER A 195 43.12 -4.90 -39.87
CA SER A 195 43.68 -5.09 -41.20
C SER A 195 45.19 -5.32 -41.06
N LYS A 196 45.62 -6.50 -41.47
CA LYS A 196 47.01 -6.90 -41.62
C LYS A 196 47.60 -6.11 -42.79
N PRO A 197 48.72 -5.38 -42.64
CA PRO A 197 49.42 -4.86 -43.81
C PRO A 197 50.24 -6.00 -44.41
N GLU A 198 49.91 -6.39 -45.64
CA GLU A 198 50.88 -7.00 -46.56
C GLU A 198 51.76 -5.87 -47.09
N VAL A 199 53.07 -5.94 -46.80
CA VAL A 199 54.19 -5.84 -47.76
C VAL A 199 55.39 -6.52 -47.09
#